data_AF-A0A3D2SSE8-F1
#
_entry.id   AF-A0A3D2SSE8-F1
#
_cell.length_a   1.000
_cell.length_b   1.000
_cell.length_c   1.000
_cell.angle_alpha   90.00
_cell.angle_beta   90.00
_cell.angle_gamma   90.00
#
_symmetry.space_group_name_H-M   'P 1'
#
loop_
_entity.id
_entity.type
_entity.pdbx_description
1 polymer ?
#
loop_
_entity_poly.entity_id
_entity_poly.type
_entity_poly.pdbx_seq_one_letter_code
_entity_poly.pdbx_strand_id
1 'polypeptide(L)'
;MEQTLTQPELGILYVEMSAPLGFQQCLNHGQLHDEDALELHRIIADQKPDTALISLGLCGIILANHLLAKGLDDKDLNVLATELKYFSIDVVERYGRAWINAREHDKHDRDIEEELLLENAENLNAFGSIVQEIHESCDGPLALASALGQVLEYQAYAQANIAESYVEMLKNQGHIRKDFAGDPIPAPHNLQPQDRY
;
A
#
# COMPACT_ATOMS: atom_id res chain seq x y z
N MET A 1 -18.29 -12.65 14.67
CA MET A 1 -18.53 -11.27 14.17
C MET A 1 -18.13 -11.28 12.71
N GLU A 2 -18.95 -10.71 11.83
CA GLU A 2 -18.57 -10.54 10.42
C GLU A 2 -17.27 -9.72 10.38
N GLN A 3 -16.20 -10.35 9.88
CA GLN A 3 -14.87 -9.73 9.78
C GLN A 3 -14.74 -8.86 8.52
N THR A 4 -15.68 -8.99 7.59
CA THR A 4 -15.70 -8.31 6.30
C THR A 4 -16.09 -6.84 6.46
N LEU A 5 -15.45 -5.96 5.70
CA LEU A 5 -15.86 -4.56 5.59
C LEU A 5 -17.17 -4.44 4.79
N THR A 6 -18.08 -3.61 5.28
CA THR A 6 -19.29 -3.25 4.54
C THR A 6 -18.95 -2.32 3.37
N GLN A 7 -19.83 -2.23 2.37
CA GLN A 7 -19.60 -1.31 1.24
C GLN A 7 -19.43 0.17 1.64
N PRO A 8 -20.20 0.72 2.60
CA PRO A 8 -19.97 2.08 3.08
C PRO A 8 -18.57 2.25 3.72
N GLU A 9 -18.13 1.27 4.50
CA GLU A 9 -16.82 1.28 5.15
C GLU A 9 -15.68 1.23 4.14
N LEU A 10 -15.78 0.39 3.11
CA LEU A 10 -14.84 0.41 1.98
C LEU A 10 -14.84 1.77 1.27
N GLY A 11 -16.02 2.38 1.08
CA GLY A 11 -16.14 3.72 0.50
C GLY A 11 -15.42 4.79 1.32
N ILE A 12 -15.49 4.73 2.65
CA ILE A 12 -14.75 5.62 3.56
C ILE A 12 -13.25 5.44 3.35
N LEU A 13 -12.75 4.20 3.39
CA LEU A 13 -11.32 3.93 3.20
C LEU A 13 -10.82 4.42 1.84
N TYR A 14 -11.57 4.20 0.76
CA TYR A 14 -11.21 4.68 -0.57
C TYR A 14 -11.01 6.20 -0.63
N VAL A 15 -11.85 6.97 0.06
CA VAL A 15 -11.76 8.43 0.08
C VAL A 15 -10.65 8.90 1.01
N GLU A 16 -10.56 8.32 2.20
CA GLU A 16 -9.64 8.77 3.25
C GLU A 16 -8.18 8.42 2.91
N MET A 17 -7.94 7.28 2.26
CA MET A 17 -6.60 6.88 1.83
C MET A 17 -6.09 7.69 0.63
N SER A 18 -6.99 8.28 -0.17
CA SER A 18 -6.73 9.11 -1.37
C SER A 18 -5.95 8.45 -2.53
N ALA A 19 -4.88 7.70 -2.26
CA ALA A 19 -4.04 7.02 -3.24
C ALA A 19 -4.81 6.11 -4.22
N PRO A 20 -5.81 5.31 -3.78
CA PRO A 20 -6.55 4.42 -4.70
C PRO A 20 -7.28 5.17 -5.81
N LEU A 21 -7.73 6.41 -5.55
CA LEU A 21 -8.41 7.24 -6.55
C LEU A 21 -7.43 7.70 -7.64
N GLY A 22 -6.25 8.19 -7.26
CA GLY A 22 -5.20 8.56 -8.21
C GLY A 22 -4.70 7.36 -9.01
N PHE A 23 -4.53 6.22 -8.34
CA PHE A 23 -4.11 4.96 -8.97
C PHE A 23 -5.12 4.49 -10.03
N GLN A 24 -6.41 4.51 -9.69
CA GLN A 24 -7.49 4.18 -10.62
C GLN A 24 -7.56 5.14 -11.81
N GLN A 25 -7.31 6.44 -11.59
CA GLN A 25 -7.28 7.44 -12.66
C GLN A 25 -6.16 7.17 -13.66
N CYS A 26 -4.94 6.82 -13.19
CA CYS A 26 -3.83 6.45 -14.07
C CYS A 26 -4.19 5.26 -14.97
N LEU A 27 -4.79 4.21 -14.40
CA LEU A 27 -5.26 3.05 -15.18
C LEU A 27 -6.36 3.40 -16.18
N ASN A 28 -7.28 4.29 -15.82
CA ASN A 28 -8.37 4.72 -16.70
C ASN A 28 -7.86 5.58 -17.87
N HIS A 29 -6.87 6.45 -17.63
CA HIS A 29 -6.23 7.25 -18.67
C HIS A 29 -5.26 6.44 -19.53
N GLY A 30 -4.79 5.29 -19.04
CA GLY A 30 -3.87 4.42 -19.75
C GLY A 30 -2.43 4.94 -19.80
N GLN A 31 -2.11 5.94 -18.98
CA GLN A 31 -0.79 6.56 -18.88
C GLN A 31 -0.51 6.91 -17.41
N LEU A 32 0.78 6.89 -17.04
CA LEU A 32 1.28 7.37 -15.76
C LEU A 32 2.29 8.47 -16.08
N HIS A 33 1.98 9.72 -15.74
CA HIS A 33 2.94 10.81 -15.84
C HIS A 33 3.82 10.87 -14.59
N ASP A 34 5.02 11.45 -14.70
CA ASP A 34 5.94 11.60 -13.57
C ASP A 34 5.29 12.37 -12.40
N GLU A 35 4.42 13.34 -12.69
CA GLU A 35 3.66 14.09 -11.70
C GLU A 35 2.65 13.21 -10.95
N ASP A 36 1.95 12.32 -11.65
CA ASP A 36 1.02 11.38 -11.04
C ASP A 36 1.75 10.35 -10.15
N ALA A 37 2.89 9.84 -10.62
CA ALA A 37 3.72 8.91 -9.87
C ALA A 37 4.29 9.58 -8.60
N LEU A 38 4.73 10.84 -8.70
CA LEU A 38 5.22 11.61 -7.57
C LEU A 38 4.12 11.95 -6.57
N GLU A 39 2.91 12.24 -7.03
CA GLU A 39 1.77 12.51 -6.16
C GLU A 39 1.34 11.24 -5.41
N LEU A 40 1.25 10.09 -6.10
CA LEU A 40 1.01 8.80 -5.46
C LEU A 40 2.07 8.49 -4.41
N HIS A 41 3.35 8.72 -4.75
CA HIS A 41 4.46 8.59 -3.81
C HIS A 41 4.24 9.44 -2.56
N ARG A 42 3.94 10.74 -2.72
CA ARG A 42 3.75 11.67 -1.59
C ARG A 42 2.59 11.25 -0.70
N ILE A 43 1.45 10.93 -1.28
CA ILE A 43 0.26 10.54 -0.53
C ILE A 43 0.55 9.33 0.36
N ILE A 44 1.27 8.32 -0.15
CA ILE A 44 1.56 7.10 0.62
C ILE A 44 2.73 7.33 1.58
N ALA A 45 3.75 8.11 1.18
CA ALA A 45 4.91 8.40 2.01
C ALA A 45 4.55 9.18 3.30
N ASP A 46 3.55 10.06 3.23
CA ASP A 46 3.10 10.86 4.38
C ASP A 46 2.21 10.07 5.36
N GLN A 47 1.88 8.81 5.04
CA GLN A 47 1.06 7.95 5.89
C GLN A 47 1.92 7.18 6.90
N LYS A 48 1.30 6.84 8.04
CA LYS A 48 1.83 5.83 8.95
C LYS A 48 1.82 4.46 8.27
N PRO A 49 2.73 3.53 8.63
CA PRO A 49 2.84 2.25 7.95
C PRO A 49 1.54 1.44 7.89
N ASP A 50 0.71 1.48 8.94
CA ASP A 50 -0.58 0.78 9.01
C ASP A 50 -1.59 1.33 8.00
N THR A 51 -1.63 2.65 7.88
CA THR A 51 -2.48 3.39 6.95
C THR A 51 -1.97 3.23 5.52
N ALA A 52 -0.63 3.28 5.35
CA ALA A 52 0.02 3.01 4.08
C ALA A 52 -0.28 1.60 3.57
N LEU A 53 -0.27 0.60 4.46
CA LEU A 53 -0.61 -0.77 4.12
C LEU A 53 -2.08 -0.89 3.65
N ILE A 54 -3.03 -0.14 4.22
CA ILE A 54 -4.41 -0.05 3.70
C ILE A 54 -4.42 0.56 2.29
N SER A 55 -3.74 1.69 2.09
CA SER A 55 -3.63 2.35 0.78
C SER A 55 -3.05 1.42 -0.28
N LEU A 56 -1.97 0.73 0.06
CA LEU A 56 -1.29 -0.24 -0.80
C LEU A 56 -2.21 -1.42 -1.12
N GLY A 57 -2.89 -1.99 -0.14
CA GLY A 57 -3.86 -3.06 -0.37
C GLY A 57 -4.99 -2.63 -1.31
N LEU A 58 -5.58 -1.45 -1.11
CA LEU A 58 -6.61 -0.94 -2.02
C LEU A 58 -6.07 -0.77 -3.46
N CYS A 59 -4.85 -0.24 -3.62
CA CYS A 59 -4.20 -0.15 -4.93
C CYS A 59 -3.89 -1.55 -5.52
N GLY A 60 -3.47 -2.50 -4.68
CA GLY A 60 -3.20 -3.89 -5.06
C GLY A 60 -4.44 -4.61 -5.60
N ILE A 61 -5.60 -4.42 -4.97
CA ILE A 61 -6.90 -4.93 -5.47
C ILE A 61 -7.18 -4.36 -6.86
N ILE A 62 -6.97 -3.06 -7.05
CA ILE A 62 -7.21 -2.37 -8.33
C ILE A 62 -6.27 -2.92 -9.41
N LEU A 63 -4.96 -3.02 -9.11
CA LEU A 63 -3.95 -3.54 -10.03
C LEU A 63 -4.24 -4.98 -10.43
N ALA A 64 -4.53 -5.85 -9.45
CA ALA A 64 -4.86 -7.24 -9.69
C ALA A 64 -6.09 -7.41 -10.58
N ASN A 65 -7.17 -6.66 -10.30
CA ASN A 65 -8.36 -6.69 -11.13
C ASN A 65 -8.08 -6.18 -12.56
N HIS A 66 -7.22 -5.17 -12.71
CA HIS A 66 -6.80 -4.70 -14.02
C HIS A 66 -6.08 -5.80 -14.81
N LEU A 67 -5.10 -6.47 -14.20
CA LEU A 67 -4.33 -7.56 -14.81
C LEU A 67 -5.23 -8.73 -15.23
N LEU A 68 -6.09 -9.20 -14.32
CA LEU A 68 -7.03 -10.29 -14.60
C LEU A 68 -8.03 -9.92 -15.71
N ALA A 69 -8.49 -8.66 -15.77
CA ALA A 69 -9.41 -8.20 -16.80
C ALA A 69 -8.75 -8.07 -18.19
N LYS A 70 -7.43 -7.85 -18.26
CA LYS A 70 -6.70 -7.87 -19.53
C LYS A 70 -6.68 -9.25 -20.18
N GLY A 71 -6.97 -10.30 -19.42
CA GLY A 71 -7.21 -11.65 -19.95
C GLY A 71 -6.03 -12.21 -20.72
N LEU A 72 -4.81 -11.98 -20.22
CA LEU A 72 -3.60 -12.47 -20.86
C LEU A 72 -3.53 -13.99 -20.73
N ASP A 73 -3.04 -14.65 -21.78
CA ASP A 73 -2.77 -16.11 -21.79
C ASP A 73 -1.59 -16.50 -20.88
N ASP A 74 -1.01 -15.54 -20.15
CA ASP A 74 0.04 -15.76 -19.18
C ASP A 74 -0.54 -16.33 -17.88
N LYS A 75 -0.32 -17.63 -17.66
CA LYS A 75 -0.82 -18.33 -16.49
C LYS A 75 -0.11 -17.89 -15.20
N ASP A 76 1.17 -17.56 -15.27
CA ASP A 76 1.97 -17.25 -14.09
C ASP A 76 1.57 -15.85 -13.58
N LEU A 77 1.43 -14.88 -14.48
CA LEU A 77 0.94 -13.55 -14.13
C LEU A 77 -0.48 -13.57 -13.57
N ASN A 78 -1.36 -14.44 -14.09
CA ASN A 78 -2.72 -14.59 -13.56
C ASN A 78 -2.72 -15.18 -12.13
N VAL A 79 -1.80 -16.09 -11.81
CA VAL A 79 -1.63 -16.61 -10.44
C VAL A 79 -1.15 -15.50 -9.51
N LEU A 80 -0.11 -14.75 -9.90
CA LEU A 80 0.40 -13.62 -9.13
C LEU A 80 -0.66 -12.53 -8.90
N ALA A 81 -1.43 -12.17 -9.94
CA ALA A 81 -2.52 -11.21 -9.81
C ALA A 81 -3.62 -11.72 -8.86
N THR A 82 -3.90 -13.02 -8.86
CA THR A 82 -4.86 -13.63 -7.94
C THR A 82 -4.35 -13.60 -6.50
N GLU A 83 -3.08 -13.91 -6.29
CA GLU A 83 -2.41 -13.84 -4.98
C GLU A 83 -2.44 -12.40 -4.44
N LEU A 84 -2.01 -11.42 -5.24
CA LEU A 84 -2.06 -10.00 -4.89
C LEU A 84 -3.47 -9.59 -4.47
N LYS A 85 -4.49 -10.00 -5.22
CA LYS A 85 -5.89 -9.66 -4.93
C LYS A 85 -6.32 -10.14 -3.55
N TYR A 86 -6.10 -11.43 -3.25
CA TYR A 86 -6.57 -12.00 -1.98
C TYR A 86 -5.76 -11.50 -0.80
N PHE A 87 -4.43 -11.42 -0.94
CA PHE A 87 -3.57 -10.81 0.07
C PHE A 87 -4.02 -9.38 0.39
N SER A 88 -4.27 -8.59 -0.65
CA SER A 88 -4.71 -7.20 -0.49
C SER A 88 -6.09 -7.07 0.16
N ILE A 89 -7.03 -7.98 -0.15
CA ILE A 89 -8.34 -8.02 0.51
C ILE A 89 -8.17 -8.29 2.00
N ASP A 90 -7.38 -9.32 2.36
CA ASP A 90 -7.17 -9.70 3.76
C ASP A 90 -6.55 -8.55 4.57
N VAL A 91 -5.56 -7.88 3.98
CA VAL A 91 -4.93 -6.68 4.57
C VAL A 91 -5.94 -5.56 4.76
N VAL A 92 -6.71 -5.21 3.72
CA VAL A 92 -7.68 -4.11 3.77
C VAL A 92 -8.77 -4.40 4.80
N GLU A 93 -9.27 -5.64 4.85
CA GLU A 93 -10.27 -6.03 5.83
C GLU A 93 -9.73 -5.93 7.25
N ARG A 94 -8.54 -6.47 7.52
CA ARG A 94 -7.95 -6.47 8.87
C ARG A 94 -7.58 -5.06 9.35
N TYR A 95 -6.75 -4.35 8.58
CA TYR A 95 -6.24 -3.03 8.98
C TYR A 95 -7.30 -1.95 8.84
N GLY A 96 -8.12 -2.00 7.78
CA GLY A 96 -9.22 -1.07 7.56
C GLY A 96 -10.30 -1.17 8.64
N ARG A 97 -10.64 -2.38 9.09
CA ARG A 97 -11.58 -2.58 10.21
C ARG A 97 -11.06 -1.95 11.49
N ALA A 98 -9.80 -2.20 11.82
CA ALA A 98 -9.18 -1.63 13.01
C ALA A 98 -9.16 -0.10 12.96
N TRP A 99 -8.81 0.47 11.81
CA TRP A 99 -8.81 1.91 11.59
C TRP A 99 -10.20 2.55 11.76
N ILE A 100 -11.25 1.92 11.20
CA ILE A 100 -12.64 2.39 11.36
C ILE A 100 -13.08 2.33 12.82
N ASN A 101 -12.84 1.20 13.48
CA ASN A 101 -13.19 1.03 14.89
C ASN A 101 -12.48 2.08 15.78
N ALA A 102 -11.21 2.37 15.51
CA ALA A 102 -10.44 3.39 16.22
C ALA A 102 -11.06 4.79 16.04
N ARG A 103 -11.56 5.12 14.85
CA ARG A 103 -12.27 6.39 14.59
C ARG A 103 -13.64 6.47 15.25
N GLU A 104 -14.39 5.37 15.27
CA GLU A 104 -15.77 5.37 15.77
C GLU A 104 -15.87 5.36 17.29
N HIS A 105 -14.90 4.76 18.00
CA HIS A 105 -15.08 4.45 19.41
C HIS A 105 -14.30 5.34 20.38
N ASP A 106 -13.48 6.30 19.90
CA ASP A 106 -12.64 7.22 20.69
C ASP A 106 -11.85 6.55 21.84
N LYS A 107 -11.77 5.22 21.78
CA LYS A 107 -11.08 4.34 22.70
C LYS A 107 -9.88 3.85 21.93
N HIS A 108 -8.72 4.37 22.29
CA HIS A 108 -7.44 3.76 21.95
C HIS A 108 -7.42 2.36 22.56
N ASP A 109 -7.87 1.38 21.79
CA ASP A 109 -7.63 -0.02 22.08
C ASP A 109 -6.17 -0.30 21.72
N ARG A 110 -5.28 0.19 22.61
CA ARG A 110 -3.82 0.18 22.42
C ARG A 110 -3.30 -1.21 22.08
N ASP A 111 -3.96 -2.24 22.59
CA ASP A 111 -3.58 -3.63 22.36
C ASP A 111 -3.77 -4.03 20.88
N ILE A 112 -4.82 -3.55 20.20
CA ILE A 112 -5.07 -3.81 18.77
C ILE A 112 -4.09 -3.03 17.90
N GLU A 113 -3.82 -1.76 18.25
CA GLU A 113 -2.81 -0.95 17.55
C GLU A 113 -1.42 -1.57 17.66
N GLU A 114 -1.01 -2.01 18.86
CA GLU A 114 0.28 -2.65 19.08
C GLU A 114 0.41 -3.99 18.34
N GLU A 115 -0.64 -4.84 18.33
CA GLU A 115 -0.64 -6.10 17.59
C GLU A 115 -0.47 -5.87 16.07
N LEU A 116 -1.24 -4.93 15.51
CA LEU A 116 -1.17 -4.63 14.08
C LEU A 116 0.17 -4.00 13.69
N LEU A 117 0.78 -3.20 14.57
CA LEU A 117 2.10 -2.62 14.36
C LEU A 117 3.21 -3.68 14.33
N LEU A 118 3.11 -4.73 15.15
CA LEU A 118 4.11 -5.81 15.19
C LEU A 118 4.18 -6.62 13.90
N GLU A 119 3.04 -6.85 13.26
CA GLU A 119 2.94 -7.64 12.02
C GLU A 119 3.07 -6.79 10.75
N ASN A 120 3.05 -5.47 10.89
CA ASN A 120 2.96 -4.54 9.76
C ASN A 120 4.13 -4.66 8.79
N ALA A 121 5.36 -4.76 9.32
CA ALA A 121 6.56 -4.88 8.51
C ALA A 121 6.55 -6.16 7.66
N GLU A 122 6.11 -7.28 8.23
CA GLU A 122 6.02 -8.55 7.51
C GLU A 122 4.98 -8.47 6.39
N ASN A 123 3.80 -7.90 6.67
CA ASN A 123 2.76 -7.73 5.66
C ASN A 123 3.18 -6.76 4.54
N LEU A 124 3.89 -5.68 4.87
CA LEU A 124 4.44 -4.74 3.88
C LEU A 124 5.52 -5.41 3.01
N ASN A 125 6.41 -6.20 3.61
CA ASN A 125 7.42 -6.96 2.86
C ASN A 125 6.79 -8.02 1.96
N ALA A 126 5.78 -8.76 2.45
CA ALA A 126 5.04 -9.74 1.66
C ALA A 126 4.32 -9.09 0.47
N PHE A 127 3.64 -7.96 0.71
CA PHE A 127 3.01 -7.17 -0.34
C PHE A 127 4.04 -6.72 -1.39
N GLY A 128 5.16 -6.14 -0.94
CA GLY A 128 6.24 -5.69 -1.81
C GLY A 128 6.77 -6.81 -2.70
N SER A 129 7.00 -8.00 -2.14
CA SER A 129 7.48 -9.18 -2.87
C SER A 129 6.52 -9.61 -3.98
N ILE A 130 5.22 -9.71 -3.67
CA ILE A 130 4.21 -10.10 -4.68
C ILE A 130 4.17 -9.07 -5.81
N VAL A 131 4.18 -7.78 -5.47
CA VAL A 131 4.14 -6.70 -6.46
C VAL A 131 5.42 -6.64 -7.30
N GLN A 132 6.57 -6.94 -6.69
CA GLN A 132 7.85 -7.03 -7.38
C GLN A 132 7.77 -8.05 -8.52
N GLU A 133 7.38 -9.28 -8.18
CA GLU A 133 7.23 -10.36 -9.16
C GLU A 133 6.25 -9.98 -10.27
N ILE A 134 5.15 -9.30 -9.93
CA ILE A 134 4.18 -8.84 -10.93
C ILE A 134 4.80 -7.83 -11.89
N HIS A 135 5.44 -6.77 -11.41
CA HIS A 135 5.89 -5.72 -12.30
C HIS A 135 7.12 -6.13 -13.12
N GLU A 136 7.95 -7.04 -12.60
CA GLU A 136 9.05 -7.68 -13.35
C GLU A 136 8.51 -8.60 -14.46
N SER A 137 7.33 -9.20 -14.25
CA SER A 137 6.66 -10.04 -15.25
C SER A 137 5.82 -9.25 -16.27
N CYS A 138 5.57 -7.97 -16.02
CA CYS A 138 4.77 -7.12 -16.90
C CYS A 138 5.66 -6.48 -17.99
N ASP A 139 5.38 -6.78 -19.26
CA ASP A 139 6.06 -6.16 -20.41
C ASP A 139 5.07 -5.59 -21.45
N GLY A 140 5.61 -4.88 -22.45
CA GLY A 140 4.88 -4.39 -23.63
C GLY A 140 3.52 -3.74 -23.31
N PRO A 141 2.38 -4.39 -23.64
CA PRO A 141 1.04 -3.84 -23.39
C PRO A 141 0.69 -3.64 -21.90
N LEU A 142 1.49 -4.18 -20.98
CA LEU A 142 1.37 -4.02 -19.54
C LEU A 142 2.37 -3.03 -18.93
N ALA A 143 3.08 -2.25 -19.75
CA ALA A 143 4.06 -1.28 -19.24
C ALA A 143 3.49 -0.33 -18.17
N LEU A 144 2.21 0.07 -18.29
CA LEU A 144 1.55 0.88 -17.26
C LEU A 144 1.38 0.13 -15.93
N ALA A 145 0.96 -1.13 -15.99
CA ALA A 145 0.81 -1.97 -14.80
C ALA A 145 2.16 -2.22 -14.13
N SER A 146 3.22 -2.41 -14.94
CA SER A 146 4.59 -2.50 -14.45
C SER A 146 5.02 -1.22 -13.72
N ALA A 147 4.83 -0.04 -14.35
CA ALA A 147 5.23 1.24 -13.75
C ALA A 147 4.48 1.54 -12.44
N LEU A 148 3.17 1.26 -12.40
CA LEU A 148 2.38 1.39 -11.17
C LEU A 148 2.81 0.38 -10.11
N GLY A 149 3.14 -0.85 -10.50
CA GLY A 149 3.68 -1.86 -9.60
C GLY A 149 4.99 -1.42 -8.95
N GLN A 150 5.91 -0.81 -9.70
CA GLN A 150 7.16 -0.26 -9.14
C GLN A 150 6.92 0.82 -8.07
N VAL A 151 5.91 1.67 -8.24
CA VAL A 151 5.54 2.67 -7.22
C VAL A 151 5.05 1.98 -5.95
N LEU A 152 4.20 0.96 -6.09
CA LEU A 152 3.67 0.20 -4.95
C LEU A 152 4.74 -0.61 -4.23
N GLU A 153 5.63 -1.29 -4.98
CA GLU A 153 6.79 -2.04 -4.47
C GLU A 153 7.68 -1.12 -3.63
N TYR A 154 8.11 0.00 -4.21
CA TYR A 154 8.97 0.96 -3.52
C TYR A 154 8.38 1.44 -2.19
N GLN A 155 7.09 1.80 -2.21
CA GLN A 155 6.37 2.25 -1.03
C GLN A 155 6.23 1.16 0.03
N ALA A 156 5.96 -0.08 -0.39
CA ALA A 156 5.82 -1.20 0.52
C ALA A 156 7.12 -1.44 1.30
N TYR A 157 8.27 -1.54 0.62
CA TYR A 157 9.56 -1.73 1.28
C TYR A 157 9.99 -0.53 2.13
N ALA A 158 9.75 0.70 1.66
CA ALA A 158 10.05 1.89 2.43
C ALA A 158 9.26 1.94 3.75
N GLN A 159 7.96 1.64 3.69
CA GLN A 159 7.08 1.60 4.85
C GLN A 159 7.42 0.41 5.78
N ALA A 160 7.85 -0.73 5.22
CA ALA A 160 8.29 -1.88 6.02
C ALA A 160 9.48 -1.49 6.92
N ASN A 161 10.49 -0.80 6.36
CA ASN A 161 11.64 -0.32 7.13
C ASN A 161 11.23 0.65 8.27
N ILE A 162 10.24 1.51 8.02
CA ILE A 162 9.69 2.40 9.05
C ILE A 162 8.97 1.59 10.12
N ALA A 163 8.14 0.62 9.73
CA ALA A 163 7.45 -0.28 10.66
C ALA A 163 8.42 -1.07 11.54
N GLU A 164 9.51 -1.60 11.00
CA GLU A 164 10.55 -2.29 11.77
C GLU A 164 11.18 -1.35 12.81
N SER A 165 11.46 -0.11 12.42
CA SER A 165 12.00 0.92 13.31
C SER A 165 11.05 1.22 14.48
N TYR A 166 9.73 1.28 14.22
CA TYR A 166 8.72 1.42 15.27
C TYR A 166 8.72 0.25 16.25
N VAL A 167 8.79 -0.98 15.74
CA VAL A 167 8.82 -2.20 16.56
C VAL A 167 10.08 -2.25 17.43
N GLU A 168 11.23 -1.88 16.88
CA GLU A 168 12.48 -1.80 17.64
C GLU A 168 12.39 -0.75 18.76
N MET A 169 11.82 0.42 18.48
CA MET A 169 11.59 1.45 19.49
C MET A 169 10.65 0.98 20.61
N LEU A 170 9.54 0.33 20.26
CA LEU A 170 8.63 -0.28 21.24
C LEU A 170 9.37 -1.26 22.16
N LYS A 171 10.16 -2.17 21.58
CA LYS A 171 10.94 -3.16 22.33
C LYS A 171 11.96 -2.52 23.27
N ASN A 172 12.64 -1.46 22.82
CA ASN A 172 13.72 -0.81 23.56
C ASN A 172 13.24 0.19 24.61
N GLN A 173 12.14 0.91 24.35
CA GLN A 173 11.67 2.04 25.18
C GLN A 173 10.34 1.74 25.91
N GLY A 174 9.66 0.64 25.57
CA GLY A 174 8.35 0.27 26.14
C GLY A 174 7.19 1.16 25.70
N HIS A 175 7.42 2.10 24.78
CA HIS A 175 6.41 3.00 24.21
C HIS A 175 6.91 3.61 22.89
N ILE A 176 5.98 3.97 22.00
CA ILE A 176 6.27 4.79 20.82
C ILE A 176 6.31 6.26 21.22
N ARG A 177 7.32 6.98 20.75
CA ARG A 177 7.39 8.44 20.91
C ARG A 177 6.31 9.12 20.08
N LYS A 178 5.55 10.02 20.70
CA LYS A 178 4.46 10.77 20.02
C LYS A 178 4.95 11.66 18.87
N ASP A 179 6.22 12.02 18.89
CA ASP A 179 6.93 12.86 17.91
C ASP A 179 7.82 12.04 16.96
N PHE A 180 7.70 10.71 16.95
CA PHE A 180 8.37 9.92 15.91
C PHE A 180 7.65 10.15 14.58
N ALA A 181 8.09 11.18 13.88
CA ALA A 181 8.06 11.19 12.43
C ALA A 181 9.32 10.44 12.00
N GLY A 182 9.17 9.30 11.35
CA GLY A 182 10.30 8.66 10.67
C GLY A 182 10.95 9.66 9.70
N ASP A 183 12.19 9.41 9.31
CA ASP A 183 12.78 10.20 8.23
C ASP A 183 11.86 10.12 7.00
N PRO A 184 11.62 11.26 6.31
CA PRO A 184 10.69 11.28 5.19
C PRO A 184 11.14 10.29 4.11
N ILE A 185 10.21 9.46 3.62
CA ILE A 185 10.52 8.51 2.55
C ILE A 185 10.90 9.32 1.30
N PRO A 186 12.15 9.25 0.83
CA PRO A 186 12.57 9.99 -0.35
C PRO A 186 11.79 9.48 -1.57
N ALA A 187 11.59 10.34 -2.58
CA ALA A 187 11.08 9.85 -3.86
C ALA A 187 12.09 8.86 -4.49
N PRO A 188 11.65 7.86 -5.26
CA PRO A 188 12.52 7.03 -6.09
C PRO A 188 13.48 7.87 -6.92
N HIS A 189 14.73 7.42 -7.12
CA HIS A 189 15.76 8.21 -7.81
C HIS A 189 15.36 8.68 -9.21
N ASN A 190 14.56 7.90 -9.93
CA ASN A 190 14.01 8.25 -11.25
C ASN A 190 12.91 9.33 -11.20
N LEU A 191 12.32 9.58 -10.03
CA LEU A 191 11.29 10.60 -9.78
C LEU A 191 11.83 11.82 -9.02
N GLN A 192 13.08 11.78 -8.55
CA GLN A 192 13.71 12.94 -7.90
C GLN A 192 13.96 14.04 -8.93
N PRO A 193 13.76 15.33 -8.58
CA PRO A 193 14.14 16.43 -9.45
C PRO A 193 15.62 16.30 -9.78
N GLN A 194 15.95 16.10 -11.05
CA GLN A 194 17.36 16.16 -11.46
C GLN A 194 17.81 17.59 -11.23
N ASP A 195 18.66 17.80 -10.23
CA ASP A 195 19.35 19.07 -10.04
C ASP A 195 20.04 19.41 -11.36
N ARG A 196 19.47 20.37 -12.09
CA ARG A 196 20.08 20.94 -13.28
C ARG A 196 21.25 21.80 -12.82
N TYR A 197 22.41 21.18 -12.63
CA TYR A 197 23.69 21.88 -12.50
C TYR A 197 24.20 22.31 -13.88
#